data_AF-A0A920KDN1-F1
#
_entry.id   AF-A0A920KDN1-F1
#
_cell.length_a   1.000
_cell.length_b   1.000
_cell.length_c   1.000
_cell.angle_alpha   90.00
_cell.angle_beta   90.00
_cell.angle_gamma   90.00
#
_symmetry.space_group_name_H-M   'P 1'
#
loop_
_entity.id
_entity.type
_entity.pdbx_description
1 polymer ?
#
loop_
_entity_poly.entity_id
_entity_poly.type
_entity_poly.pdbx_seq_one_letter_code
_entity_poly.pdbx_strand_id
1 'polypeptide(L)' 'MDGEIDIMENVGYFPNYVYGTIHTSTYNHLKGTQLSDSVFITNPHDSFHTYKLVWTDSTLEWLVDDIRFHFLEKVQVME' A
#
# COMPACT_ATOMS: atom_id res chain seq x y z
N MET A 1 -13.05 15.19 -4.66
CA MET A 1 -11.65 14.74 -4.45
C MET A 1 -11.66 13.30 -4.81
N ASP A 2 -10.83 12.93 -5.76
CA ASP A 2 -10.63 11.53 -6.14
C ASP A 2 -9.26 11.13 -5.62
N GLY A 3 -9.17 9.91 -5.13
CA GLY A 3 -7.95 9.29 -4.65
C GLY A 3 -8.05 7.79 -4.89
N GLU A 4 -6.93 7.11 -4.78
CA GLU A 4 -6.78 5.68 -5.00
C GLU A 4 -5.97 5.10 -3.85
N ILE A 5 -6.38 3.92 -3.39
CA ILE A 5 -5.69 3.18 -2.34
C ILE A 5 -5.45 1.78 -2.89
N ASP A 6 -4.20 1.51 -3.21
CA ASP A 6 -3.76 0.20 -3.66
C ASP A 6 -3.46 -0.65 -2.45
N ILE A 7 -4.37 -1.57 -2.14
CA ILE A 7 -4.21 -2.49 -1.00
C ILE A 7 -3.06 -3.48 -1.29
N MET A 8 -2.86 -3.83 -2.56
CA MET A 8 -1.82 -4.74 -3.01
C MET A 8 -1.48 -4.47 -4.48
N GLU A 9 -0.21 -4.16 -4.74
CA GLU A 9 0.40 -4.24 -6.07
C GLU A 9 1.57 -5.22 -6.04
N ASN A 10 1.73 -6.02 -7.10
CA ASN A 10 2.90 -6.87 -7.32
C ASN A 10 3.35 -6.71 -8.77
N VAL A 11 4.66 -6.54 -8.96
CA VAL A 11 5.24 -6.33 -10.30
C VAL A 11 6.17 -7.48 -10.65
N GLY A 12 6.02 -8.04 -11.85
CA GLY A 12 6.80 -9.21 -12.28
C GLY A 12 8.31 -8.98 -12.35
N TYR A 13 8.77 -7.73 -12.41
CA TYR A 13 10.20 -7.39 -12.35
C TYR A 13 10.81 -7.60 -10.95
N PHE A 14 10.01 -7.39 -9.88
CA PHE A 14 10.37 -7.66 -8.49
C PHE A 14 9.30 -8.57 -7.85
N PRO A 15 9.21 -9.85 -8.27
CA PRO A 15 8.03 -10.68 -8.05
C PRO A 15 7.79 -11.06 -6.59
N ASN A 16 8.80 -10.92 -5.73
CA ASN A 16 8.73 -11.22 -4.31
C ASN A 16 8.41 -10.00 -3.43
N TYR A 17 8.18 -8.84 -4.04
CA TYR A 17 7.74 -7.65 -3.31
C TYR A 17 6.27 -7.38 -3.58
N VAL A 18 5.54 -7.13 -2.50
CA VAL A 18 4.19 -6.57 -2.53
C VAL A 18 4.26 -5.13 -2.06
N TYR A 19 3.54 -4.25 -2.72
CA TYR A 19 3.45 -2.83 -2.42
C TYR A 19 2.03 -2.47 -1.97
N GLY A 20 1.94 -1.50 -1.07
CA GLY A 20 0.71 -0.82 -0.70
C GLY A 20 0.93 0.67 -0.90
N THR A 21 0.05 1.30 -1.67
CA THR A 21 0.26 2.68 -2.15
C THR A 21 -1.00 3.50 -1.93
N ILE A 22 -0.82 4.80 -1.65
CA ILE A 22 -1.91 5.77 -1.70
C ILE A 22 -1.60 6.87 -2.73
N HIS A 23 -2.64 7.18 -3.49
CA HIS A 23 -2.66 8.24 -4.47
C HIS A 23 -3.71 9.30 -4.13
N THR A 24 -3.28 10.55 -4.07
CA THR A 24 -4.12 11.75 -3.92
C THR A 24 -3.73 12.81 -4.96
N SER A 25 -4.44 13.93 -4.98
CA SER A 25 -4.03 15.09 -5.80
C SER A 25 -2.60 15.58 -5.50
N THR A 26 -2.14 15.43 -4.26
CA THR A 26 -0.79 15.84 -3.82
C THR A 26 0.21 14.72 -3.99
N TYR A 27 -0.16 13.49 -3.60
CA TYR A 27 0.71 12.31 -3.62
C TYR A 27 0.33 11.41 -4.79
N ASN A 28 0.97 11.52 -5.95
CA ASN A 28 0.61 10.66 -7.09
C ASN A 28 1.78 10.39 -8.03
N HIS A 29 1.61 9.35 -8.85
CA HIS A 29 2.63 8.86 -9.77
C HIS A 29 2.99 9.88 -10.87
N LEU A 30 2.08 10.78 -11.27
CA LEU A 30 2.39 11.83 -12.26
C LEU A 30 3.41 12.83 -11.70
N LYS A 31 3.39 13.05 -10.38
CA LYS A 31 4.34 13.90 -9.64
C LYS A 31 5.51 13.11 -9.05
N GLY A 32 5.44 11.78 -9.00
CA GLY A 32 6.39 10.92 -8.31
C GLY A 32 6.34 11.05 -6.78
N THR A 33 5.21 11.50 -6.24
CA THR A 33 5.03 11.81 -4.81
C THR A 33 4.11 10.82 -4.11
N GLN A 34 3.68 9.74 -4.76
CA GLN A 34 2.86 8.71 -4.11
C GLN A 34 3.54 8.18 -2.83
N LEU A 35 2.74 7.92 -1.80
CA LEU A 35 3.24 7.30 -0.57
C LEU A 35 3.06 5.79 -0.72
N SER A 36 4.17 5.06 -0.68
CA SER A 36 4.21 3.61 -0.90
C SER A 36 5.19 2.98 0.08
N ASP A 37 4.87 1.77 0.53
CA ASP A 37 5.78 0.90 1.25
C ASP A 37 5.60 -0.54 0.78
N SER A 38 6.56 -1.40 1.11
CA SER A 38 6.63 -2.74 0.55
C SER A 38 7.08 -3.79 1.56
N VAL A 39 6.69 -5.03 1.30
CA VAL A 39 7.13 -6.20 2.06
C VAL A 39 7.64 -7.27 1.13
N PHE A 40 8.75 -7.90 1.54
CA PHE A 40 9.25 -9.09 0.87
C PHE A 40 8.49 -10.33 1.36
N ILE A 41 7.96 -11.09 0.42
CA ILE A 41 7.32 -12.38 0.63
C ILE A 41 7.96 -13.35 -0.34
N THR A 42 8.44 -14.50 0.13
CA THR A 42 8.99 -15.52 -0.77
C THR A 42 7.85 -16.10 -1.60
N ASN A 43 7.94 -15.97 -2.93
CA ASN A 43 6.99 -16.49 -3.91
C ASN A 43 5.51 -16.23 -3.56
N PRO A 44 5.05 -14.97 -3.49
CA PRO A 44 3.68 -14.63 -3.06
C PRO A 44 2.58 -15.12 -4.03
N HIS A 45 2.97 -15.70 -5.16
CA HIS A 45 2.11 -16.27 -6.18
C HIS A 45 1.92 -17.79 -6.04
N ASP A 46 2.70 -18.45 -5.18
CA ASP A 46 2.60 -19.91 -4.96
C ASP A 46 1.43 -20.29 -4.05
N SER A 47 0.91 -19.34 -3.26
CA SER A 47 -0.19 -19.54 -2.32
C SER A 47 -1.08 -18.31 -2.22
N PHE A 48 -2.31 -18.51 -1.72
CA PHE A 48 -3.18 -17.39 -1.36
C PHE A 48 -2.67 -16.68 -0.11
N HIS A 49 -2.74 -15.35 -0.13
CA HIS A 49 -2.44 -14.47 0.99
C HIS A 49 -3.64 -13.57 1.26
N THR A 50 -3.84 -13.19 2.53
CA THR A 50 -4.89 -12.25 2.91
C THR A 50 -4.33 -10.84 2.97
N TYR A 51 -4.66 -10.03 1.95
CA TYR A 51 -4.33 -8.61 1.93
C TYR A 51 -5.47 -7.81 2.57
N LYS A 52 -5.13 -6.93 3.50
CA LYS A 52 -6.10 -6.17 4.31
C LYS A 52 -5.67 -4.72 4.43
N LEU A 53 -6.65 -3.83 4.30
CA LEU A 53 -6.54 -2.43 4.70
C LEU A 53 -7.40 -2.20 5.94
N VAL A 54 -6.80 -1.70 7.02
CA VAL A 54 -7.52 -1.14 8.16
C VAL A 54 -7.57 0.37 7.96
N TRP A 55 -8.77 0.88 7.67
CA TRP A 55 -9.00 2.30 7.47
C TRP A 55 -9.82 2.87 8.62
N THR A 56 -9.27 3.91 9.26
CA THR A 56 -9.95 4.68 10.30
C THR A 56 -10.03 6.16 9.92
N ASP A 57 -10.68 6.95 10.79
CA ASP A 57 -10.70 8.40 10.60
C ASP A 57 -9.32 9.05 10.70
N SER A 58 -8.35 8.40 11.35
CA SER A 58 -7.02 8.93 11.59
C SER A 58 -5.88 8.19 10.88
N THR A 59 -6.09 6.94 10.46
CA THR A 59 -5.00 6.08 9.97
C THR A 59 -5.42 5.19 8.80
N LEU A 60 -4.40 4.74 8.06
CA LEU A 60 -4.45 3.66 7.09
C LEU A 60 -3.35 2.66 7.43
N GLU A 61 -3.70 1.38 7.53
CA GLU A 61 -2.76 0.30 7.80
C GLU A 61 -2.93 -0.82 6.78
N TRP A 62 -1.85 -1.18 6.07
CA TRP A 62 -1.84 -2.31 5.15
C TRP A 62 -1.20 -3.52 5.82
N LEU A 63 -1.84 -4.66 5.65
CA LEU A 63 -1.40 -5.93 6.20
C LEU A 63 -1.44 -7.01 5.13
N VAL A 64 -0.52 -7.96 5.25
CA VAL A 64 -0.55 -9.25 4.58
C VAL A 64 -0.47 -10.34 5.64
N ASP A 65 -1.41 -11.29 5.63
CA ASP A 65 -1.51 -12.37 6.61
C ASP A 65 -1.42 -11.88 8.06
N ASP A 66 -2.16 -10.80 8.35
CA ASP A 66 -2.20 -10.10 9.64
C ASP A 66 -0.88 -9.45 10.09
N ILE A 67 0.15 -9.45 9.24
CA ILE A 67 1.41 -8.73 9.45
C ILE A 67 1.33 -7.38 8.75
N ARG A 68 1.40 -6.30 9.53
CA ARG A 68 1.41 -4.94 9.00
C ARG A 68 2.72 -4.64 8.29
N PHE A 69 2.62 -4.09 7.07
CA PHE A 69 3.78 -3.67 6.30
C PHE A 69 3.74 -2.20 5.87
N HIS A 70 2.58 -1.53 5.92
CA HIS A 70 2.50 -0.09 5.67
C HIS A 70 1.56 0.56 6.69
N PHE A 71 1.89 1.79 7.10
CA PHE A 71 1.11 2.57 8.05
C PHE A 71 1.25 4.06 7.72
N LEU A 72 0.11 4.75 7.64
CA LEU A 72 0.05 6.20 7.44
C LEU A 72 -0.93 6.82 8.44
N GLU A 73 -0.55 7.96 9.00
CA GLU A 73 -1.49 8.86 9.67
C GLU A 73 -2.11 9.80 8.64
N LYS A 74 -3.43 10.07 8.70
CA LYS A 74 -4.10 10.95 7.73
C LYS A 74 -3.52 12.38 7.71
N VAL A 75 -2.92 12.84 8.81
CA VAL A 75 -2.21 14.13 8.84
C VAL A 75 -1.10 14.17 7.77
N GLN A 76 -0.48 13.03 7.47
CA GLN A 76 0.57 12.91 6.45
C GLN A 76 0.01 12.86 5.01
N VAL A 77 -1.31 12.73 4.83
CA VAL A 77 -1.97 12.50 3.53
C VAL A 77 -2.83 13.71 3.09
N MET A 78 -3.15 14.61 4.01
CA MET A 78 -4.05 15.75 3.79
C MET A 78 -3.36 17.08 3.43
N GLU A 79 -2.05 17.08 3.16
CA GLU A 79 -1.35 18.26 2.61
C GLU A 79 -1.48 18.39 1.09
#